data_AF-T1C2W5-F1
#
_entry.id   AF-T1C2W5-F1
#
_cell.length_a   1.000
_cell.length_b   1.000
_cell.length_c   1.000
_cell.angle_alpha   90.00
_cell.angle_beta   90.00
_cell.angle_gamma   90.00
#
_symmetry.space_group_name_H-M   'P 1'
#
loop_
_entity.id
_entity.type
_entity.pdbx_description
1 polymer ?
#
loop_
_entity_poly.entity_id
_entity_poly.type
_entity_poly.pdbx_seq_one_letter_code
_entity_poly.pdbx_strand_id
1 'polypeptide(L)'
;MCGRVPYLGKERRPNGVHSYPVREMDGLILVFPGNPALAQARLPTALGAAGRRGYKTRRLNREVNCHYTFMHENLFDMNHQFLHRKQMGSIRASCLGRQHGEDWAQVEYSFSRTEGRPSVGEQVIVNMMRKRSEEREDFRDHMRIRTDYPCQSLKVWVGRDIHETQDPVLDVWLCYTPI
;
A
#
# COMPACT_ATOMS: atom_id res chain seq x y z
N MET A 1 10.99 1.63 -31.93
CA MET A 1 11.46 1.69 -33.34
C MET A 1 12.45 2.84 -33.46
N CYS A 2 13.69 2.61 -33.88
CA CYS A 2 14.63 3.71 -34.12
C CYS A 2 14.30 4.36 -35.47
N GLY A 3 13.75 5.58 -35.43
CA GLY A 3 13.20 6.25 -36.62
C GLY A 3 14.26 6.86 -37.54
N ARG A 4 15.46 7.15 -37.04
CA ARG A 4 16.55 7.75 -37.83
C ARG A 4 17.89 7.63 -37.09
N VAL A 5 18.95 7.29 -37.81
CA VAL A 5 20.34 7.44 -37.32
C VAL A 5 21.03 8.48 -38.19
N PRO A 6 21.46 9.63 -37.65
CA PRO A 6 21.97 10.76 -38.45
C PRO A 6 23.15 10.42 -39.37
N TYR A 7 23.97 9.44 -39.00
CA TYR A 7 25.21 9.05 -39.69
C TYR A 7 25.14 7.68 -40.38
N LEU A 8 24.03 6.94 -40.24
CA LEU A 8 23.79 5.72 -41.00
C LEU A 8 22.96 6.12 -42.24
N GLY A 9 23.47 5.81 -43.43
CA GLY A 9 22.70 5.98 -44.67
C GLY A 9 21.36 5.24 -44.63
N LYS A 10 20.41 5.64 -45.48
CA LYS A 10 19.03 5.11 -45.53
C LYS A 10 18.94 3.58 -45.69
N GLU A 11 20.02 2.91 -46.07
CA GLU A 11 20.08 1.48 -46.39
C GLU A 11 20.31 0.57 -45.17
N ARG A 12 20.82 1.08 -44.04
CA ARG A 12 21.04 0.28 -42.83
C ARG A 12 19.97 0.55 -41.79
N ARG A 13 19.25 -0.50 -41.37
CA ARG A 13 18.31 -0.40 -40.25
C ARG A 13 19.09 -0.31 -38.93
N PRO A 14 18.81 0.68 -38.07
CA PRO A 14 19.40 0.76 -36.75
C PRO A 14 19.09 -0.47 -35.90
N ASN A 15 20.02 -0.85 -35.02
CA ASN A 15 19.69 -1.73 -33.91
C ASN A 15 18.61 -1.07 -33.07
N GLY A 16 17.48 -1.75 -32.91
CA GLY A 16 16.40 -1.29 -32.04
C GLY A 16 16.80 -1.40 -30.58
N VAL A 17 16.22 -0.54 -29.74
CA VAL A 17 16.26 -0.73 -28.27
C VAL A 17 15.06 -1.56 -27.84
N HIS A 18 15.21 -2.32 -26.76
CA HIS A 18 14.09 -3.01 -26.12
C HIS A 18 13.05 -1.98 -25.67
N SER A 19 11.78 -2.26 -25.97
CA SER A 19 10.64 -1.46 -25.54
C SER A 19 9.81 -2.24 -24.55
N TYR A 20 9.34 -1.57 -23.50
CA TYR A 20 8.44 -2.13 -22.51
C TYR A 20 7.06 -1.46 -22.61
N PRO A 21 5.96 -2.19 -22.38
CA PRO A 21 4.66 -1.57 -22.17
C PRO A 21 4.69 -0.60 -20.99
N VAL A 22 4.11 0.57 -21.19
CA VAL A 22 4.03 1.63 -20.17
C VAL A 22 2.60 2.14 -20.07
N ARG A 23 2.15 2.41 -18.85
CA ARG A 23 0.84 3.03 -18.55
C ARG A 23 1.00 4.10 -17.47
N GLU A 24 0.34 5.24 -17.64
CA GLU A 24 0.18 6.24 -16.58
C GLU A 24 -1.12 5.95 -15.81
N MET A 25 -1.06 6.02 -14.48
CA MET A 25 -2.19 5.78 -13.57
C MET A 25 -2.00 6.58 -12.28
N ASP A 26 -2.99 7.38 -11.91
CA ASP A 26 -3.01 8.27 -10.72
C ASP A 26 -1.69 9.05 -10.51
N GLY A 27 -1.06 9.52 -11.60
CA GLY A 27 0.20 10.27 -11.57
C GLY A 27 1.45 9.42 -11.34
N LEU A 28 1.38 8.09 -11.45
CA LEU A 28 2.52 7.18 -11.52
C LEU A 28 2.68 6.61 -12.93
N ILE A 29 3.94 6.36 -13.33
CA ILE A 29 4.28 5.67 -14.57
C ILE A 29 4.60 4.21 -14.23
N LEU A 30 3.78 3.29 -14.72
CA LEU A 30 3.94 1.85 -14.54
C LEU A 30 4.62 1.27 -15.78
N VAL A 31 5.73 0.55 -15.56
CA VAL A 31 6.49 -0.14 -16.61
C VAL A 31 6.33 -1.65 -16.40
N PHE A 32 5.99 -2.39 -17.45
CA PHE A 32 5.86 -3.86 -17.37
C PHE A 32 7.07 -4.56 -18.02
N PRO A 33 7.99 -5.13 -17.23
CA PRO A 33 9.21 -5.74 -17.76
C PRO A 33 9.02 -7.15 -18.33
N GLY A 34 7.86 -7.78 -18.12
CA GLY A 34 7.56 -9.15 -18.55
C GLY A 34 7.08 -9.27 -19.99
N ASN A 35 6.43 -10.41 -20.30
CA ASN A 35 5.84 -10.65 -21.63
C ASN A 35 4.78 -9.58 -21.97
N PRO A 36 4.97 -8.74 -23.01
CA PRO A 36 4.05 -7.66 -23.35
C PRO A 36 2.58 -8.08 -23.53
N ALA A 37 2.33 -9.33 -23.96
CA ALA A 37 0.97 -9.86 -24.11
C ALA A 37 0.20 -9.96 -22.79
N LEU A 38 0.90 -10.02 -21.65
CA LEU A 38 0.31 -10.11 -20.32
C LEU A 38 0.13 -8.75 -19.64
N ALA A 39 0.68 -7.67 -20.22
CA ALA A 39 0.76 -6.37 -19.55
C ALA A 39 -0.62 -5.84 -19.13
N GLN A 40 -1.62 -5.94 -20.02
CA GLN A 40 -2.97 -5.44 -19.73
C GLN A 40 -3.66 -6.22 -18.60
N ALA A 41 -3.45 -7.55 -18.52
CA ALA A 41 -4.02 -8.40 -17.49
C ALA A 41 -3.32 -8.24 -16.12
N ARG A 42 -2.08 -7.72 -16.11
CA ARG A 42 -1.26 -7.50 -14.91
C ARG A 42 -1.26 -6.06 -14.40
N LEU A 43 -1.98 -5.17 -15.07
CA LEU A 43 -2.16 -3.80 -14.58
C LEU A 43 -2.98 -3.82 -13.27
N PRO A 44 -2.56 -3.08 -12.23
CA PRO A 44 -3.38 -2.93 -11.04
C PRO A 44 -4.70 -2.23 -11.40
N THR A 45 -5.80 -2.65 -10.79
CA THR A 45 -7.12 -2.01 -11.02
C THR A 45 -7.17 -0.59 -10.49
N ALA A 46 -6.45 -0.31 -9.39
CA ALA A 46 -6.33 1.00 -8.77
C ALA A 46 -5.05 1.08 -7.91
N LEU A 47 -4.57 2.30 -7.65
CA LEU A 47 -3.44 2.57 -6.74
C LEU A 47 -3.97 3.00 -5.35
N GLY A 48 -4.72 2.09 -4.72
CA GLY A 48 -5.47 2.37 -3.49
C GLY A 48 -6.55 3.43 -3.74
N ALA A 49 -6.64 4.41 -2.83
CA ALA A 49 -7.60 5.51 -2.94
C ALA A 49 -7.08 6.74 -3.70
N ALA A 50 -5.94 6.66 -4.40
CA ALA A 50 -5.25 7.82 -4.97
C ALA A 50 -6.10 8.67 -5.93
N GLY A 51 -6.94 8.02 -6.75
CA GLY A 51 -7.86 8.69 -7.69
C GLY A 51 -9.18 9.18 -7.05
N ARG A 52 -9.40 8.96 -5.75
CA ARG A 52 -10.68 9.28 -5.07
C ARG A 52 -10.62 10.68 -4.44
N ARG A 53 -11.54 11.57 -4.83
CA ARG A 53 -11.61 12.96 -4.31
C ARG A 53 -11.78 13.07 -2.79
N GLY A 54 -12.35 12.05 -2.14
CA GLY A 54 -12.52 12.01 -0.68
C GLY A 54 -11.22 11.80 0.10
N TYR A 55 -10.12 11.49 -0.59
CA TYR A 55 -8.83 11.20 0.04
C TYR A 55 -7.79 12.25 -0.32
N LYS A 56 -6.93 12.55 0.65
CA LYS A 56 -5.72 13.33 0.43
C LYS A 56 -4.54 12.38 0.23
N THR A 57 -4.03 12.33 -0.99
CA THR A 57 -2.94 11.43 -1.37
C THR A 57 -1.57 12.01 -1.02
N ARG A 58 -0.72 11.19 -0.39
CA ARG A 58 0.72 11.46 -0.20
C ARG A 58 1.52 10.36 -0.88
N ARG A 59 2.52 10.74 -1.67
CA ARG A 59 3.44 9.78 -2.34
C ARG A 59 4.77 9.75 -1.60
N LEU A 60 5.35 8.56 -1.49
CA LEU A 60 6.66 8.32 -0.87
C LEU A 60 7.43 7.34 -1.75
N ASN A 61 8.71 7.61 -1.96
CA ASN A 61 9.65 6.71 -2.62
C ASN A 61 10.91 6.66 -1.75
N ARG A 62 11.43 5.47 -1.52
CA ARG A 62 12.65 5.26 -0.75
C ARG A 62 13.38 4.02 -1.26
N GLU A 63 14.68 4.16 -1.46
CA GLU A 63 15.58 3.03 -1.65
C GLU A 63 15.86 2.34 -0.32
N VAL A 64 15.80 1.02 -0.32
CA VAL A 64 16.04 0.18 0.86
C VAL A 64 17.03 -0.91 0.47
N ASN A 65 18.09 -1.06 1.26
CA ASN A 65 19.14 -2.05 1.03
C ASN A 65 18.71 -3.45 1.49
N CYS A 66 17.60 -3.95 0.95
CA CYS A 66 17.14 -5.32 1.17
C CYS A 66 16.44 -5.87 -0.07
N HIS A 67 16.35 -7.18 -0.16
CA HIS A 67 15.53 -7.83 -1.19
C HIS A 67 14.04 -7.50 -0.94
N TYR A 68 13.31 -7.20 -2.01
CA TYR A 68 11.93 -6.70 -1.92
C TYR A 68 10.96 -7.65 -1.19
N THR A 69 11.24 -8.96 -1.18
CA THR A 69 10.45 -9.94 -0.43
C THR A 69 10.42 -9.65 1.07
N PHE A 70 11.52 -9.13 1.63
CA PHE A 70 11.56 -8.72 3.05
C PHE A 70 10.61 -7.56 3.34
N MET A 71 10.34 -6.69 2.36
CA MET A 71 9.39 -5.60 2.53
C MET A 71 7.93 -6.09 2.54
N HIS A 72 7.63 -7.13 1.75
CA HIS A 72 6.32 -7.80 1.81
C HIS A 72 6.10 -8.46 3.17
N GLU A 73 7.11 -9.15 3.70
CA GLU A 73 7.06 -9.79 5.03
C GLU A 73 6.97 -8.75 6.15
N ASN A 74 7.74 -7.67 6.07
CA ASN A 74 7.76 -6.61 7.09
C ASN A 74 6.38 -6.00 7.33
N LEU A 75 5.60 -5.79 6.27
CA LEU A 75 4.26 -5.23 6.40
C LEU A 75 3.26 -6.21 7.03
N PHE A 76 3.46 -7.53 6.91
CA PHE A 76 2.63 -8.50 7.63
C PHE A 76 3.01 -8.62 9.10
N ASP A 77 4.25 -8.34 9.47
CA ASP A 77 4.71 -8.50 10.84
C ASP A 77 4.45 -7.28 11.72
N MET A 78 3.26 -7.27 12.32
CA MET A 78 2.85 -6.27 13.33
C MET A 78 3.46 -6.50 14.72
N ASN A 79 4.24 -7.56 14.93
CA ASN A 79 4.88 -7.82 16.23
C ASN A 79 6.19 -7.05 16.43
N HIS A 80 6.62 -6.21 15.48
CA HIS A 80 7.75 -5.28 15.61
C HIS A 80 7.51 -4.14 16.62
N GLN A 81 6.66 -4.32 17.65
CA GLN A 81 6.43 -3.41 18.78
C GLN A 81 7.73 -2.91 19.45
N PHE A 82 8.85 -3.60 19.26
CA PHE A 82 10.17 -3.16 19.70
C PHE A 82 10.70 -1.93 18.92
N LEU A 83 10.44 -1.82 17.62
CA LEU A 83 10.97 -0.76 16.73
C LEU A 83 10.20 0.56 16.83
N HIS A 84 8.87 0.53 17.07
CA HIS A 84 8.03 1.73 17.15
C HIS A 84 7.63 2.14 18.58
N ARG A 85 8.32 1.59 19.60
CA ARG A 85 8.05 1.82 21.03
C ARG A 85 7.95 3.30 21.43
N LYS A 86 8.62 4.20 20.69
CA LYS A 86 8.59 5.66 20.91
C LYS A 86 7.39 6.38 20.27
N GLN A 87 6.73 5.81 19.27
CA GLN A 87 5.61 6.45 18.54
C GLN A 87 4.24 5.79 18.78
N MET A 88 4.19 4.51 19.18
CA MET A 88 2.95 3.72 19.18
C MET A 88 2.51 3.14 20.53
N GLY A 89 2.96 3.69 21.67
CA GLY A 89 2.42 3.33 23.00
C GLY A 89 2.32 1.82 23.28
N SER A 90 1.51 1.40 24.25
CA SER A 90 1.11 0.01 24.41
C SER A 90 -0.12 -0.26 23.55
N ILE A 91 0.11 -0.50 22.26
CA ILE A 91 -0.92 -0.97 21.33
C ILE A 91 -0.71 -2.47 21.16
N ARG A 92 -1.70 -3.29 21.53
CA ARG A 92 -1.67 -4.74 21.32
C ARG A 92 -2.34 -5.08 19.98
N ALA A 93 -1.55 -5.58 19.03
CA ALA A 93 -2.07 -6.17 17.81
C ALA A 93 -2.55 -7.60 18.09
N SER A 94 -3.78 -7.91 17.72
CA SER A 94 -4.35 -9.25 17.78
C SER A 94 -4.71 -9.70 16.37
N CYS A 95 -4.10 -10.79 15.90
CA CYS A 95 -4.46 -11.39 14.61
C CYS A 95 -5.89 -11.94 14.68
N LEU A 96 -6.78 -11.44 13.82
CA LEU A 96 -8.18 -11.88 13.71
C LEU A 96 -8.31 -13.04 12.74
N GLY A 97 -7.57 -13.01 11.64
CA GLY A 97 -7.72 -13.98 10.56
C GLY A 97 -6.59 -13.90 9.55
N ARG A 98 -6.36 -15.04 8.88
CA ARG A 98 -5.37 -15.21 7.81
C ARG A 98 -6.04 -15.96 6.69
N GLN A 99 -5.87 -15.49 5.47
CA GLN A 99 -6.42 -16.11 4.27
C GLN A 99 -5.39 -16.01 3.14
N HIS A 100 -5.44 -16.95 2.20
CA HIS A 100 -4.59 -16.90 1.01
C HIS A 100 -5.27 -17.64 -0.15
N GLY A 101 -4.84 -17.31 -1.36
CA GLY A 101 -5.21 -17.98 -2.60
C GLY A 101 -3.96 -18.36 -3.42
N GLU A 102 -4.14 -18.53 -4.72
CA GLU A 102 -3.05 -18.85 -5.65
C GLU A 102 -2.06 -17.68 -5.81
N ASP A 103 -2.58 -16.45 -5.85
CA ASP A 103 -1.83 -15.23 -6.20
C ASP A 103 -1.95 -14.12 -5.15
N TRP A 104 -2.56 -14.41 -4.00
CA TRP A 104 -2.76 -13.43 -2.93
C TRP A 104 -2.65 -14.03 -1.53
N ALA A 105 -2.28 -13.19 -0.56
CA ALA A 105 -2.32 -13.48 0.87
C ALA A 105 -2.86 -12.27 1.65
N GLN A 106 -3.61 -12.51 2.71
CA GLN A 106 -4.25 -11.49 3.52
C GLN A 106 -4.18 -11.85 5.01
N VAL A 107 -3.93 -10.83 5.84
CA VAL A 107 -4.02 -10.94 7.29
C VAL A 107 -4.83 -9.77 7.83
N GLU A 108 -5.65 -10.06 8.82
CA GLU A 108 -6.47 -9.08 9.51
C GLU A 108 -6.05 -8.97 10.97
N TYR A 109 -5.96 -7.73 11.44
CA TYR A 109 -5.57 -7.40 12.80
C TYR A 109 -6.61 -6.50 13.46
N SER A 110 -6.82 -6.70 14.76
CA SER A 110 -7.43 -5.73 15.64
C SER A 110 -6.39 -5.11 16.53
N PHE A 111 -6.49 -3.80 16.75
CA PHE A 111 -5.67 -3.10 17.72
C PHE A 111 -6.52 -2.66 18.91
N SER A 112 -6.08 -3.03 20.11
CA SER A 112 -6.60 -2.49 21.36
C SER A 112 -5.50 -1.71 22.07
N ARG A 113 -5.86 -0.55 22.64
CA ARG A 113 -4.96 0.25 23.45
C ARG A 113 -4.90 -0.34 24.85
N THR A 114 -3.71 -0.74 25.29
CA THR A 114 -3.50 -1.22 26.65
C THR A 114 -3.20 -0.07 27.62
N GLU A 115 -2.62 1.07 27.19
CA GLU A 115 -2.39 2.30 27.99
C GLU A 115 -1.77 3.48 27.16
N GLY A 116 -1.92 4.74 27.61
CA GLY A 116 -1.14 5.91 27.10
C GLY A 116 -1.91 6.99 26.29
N ARG A 117 -1.44 8.26 26.36
CA ARG A 117 -2.02 9.42 25.64
C ARG A 117 -1.85 9.25 24.10
N PRO A 118 -2.87 9.59 23.28
CA PRO A 118 -2.79 9.50 21.83
C PRO A 118 -1.73 10.46 21.26
N SER A 119 -1.04 10.03 20.20
CA SER A 119 -0.10 10.87 19.46
C SER A 119 -0.83 12.02 18.76
N VAL A 120 -0.13 13.11 18.42
CA VAL A 120 -0.74 14.30 17.80
C VAL A 120 -1.44 13.97 16.48
N GLY A 121 -0.87 13.08 15.66
CA GLY A 121 -1.48 12.63 14.40
C GLY A 121 -2.77 11.82 14.60
N GLU A 122 -2.81 10.97 15.63
CA GLU A 122 -4.01 10.26 16.03
C GLU A 122 -5.05 11.18 16.65
N GLN A 123 -4.63 12.18 17.44
CA GLN A 123 -5.55 13.19 17.99
C GLN A 123 -6.26 13.96 16.87
N VAL A 124 -5.59 14.22 15.74
CA VAL A 124 -6.24 14.85 14.58
C VAL A 124 -7.31 13.95 14.00
N ILE A 125 -7.02 12.68 13.75
CA ILE A 125 -7.99 11.70 13.20
C ILE A 125 -9.16 11.49 14.17
N VAL A 126 -8.88 11.30 15.46
CA VAL A 126 -9.87 11.08 16.52
C VAL A 126 -10.71 12.33 16.78
N ASN A 127 -10.13 13.54 16.75
CA ASN A 127 -10.90 14.77 16.92
C ASN A 127 -11.78 15.08 15.70
N MET A 128 -11.35 14.69 14.49
CA MET A 128 -12.13 14.87 13.27
C MET A 128 -13.37 13.96 13.24
N MET A 129 -13.37 12.85 14.00
CA MET A 129 -14.48 11.88 14.07
C MET A 129 -15.43 12.07 15.27
N ARG A 130 -15.23 13.04 16.17
CA ARG A 130 -16.04 13.16 17.39
C ARG A 130 -17.28 14.05 17.22
N LYS A 131 -18.47 13.46 17.34
CA LYS A 131 -19.61 14.10 18.03
C LYS A 131 -19.37 14.00 19.54
N ARG A 132 -19.34 15.15 20.22
CA ARG A 132 -19.25 15.26 21.70
C ARG A 132 -20.51 14.65 22.32
N SER A 133 -20.48 13.42 22.87
CA SER A 133 -21.33 13.02 24.01
C SER A 133 -21.42 11.51 24.34
N GLU A 134 -20.43 10.63 24.11
CA GLU A 134 -20.62 9.20 24.46
C GLU A 134 -19.43 8.52 25.15
N GLU A 135 -19.76 7.69 26.14
CA GLU A 135 -18.91 7.04 27.15
C GLU A 135 -17.82 6.14 26.58
N ARG A 136 -16.76 5.90 27.37
CA ARG A 136 -15.53 5.15 27.00
C ARG A 136 -15.76 3.63 26.97
N GLU A 137 -16.35 3.11 25.91
CA GLU A 137 -16.18 1.69 25.56
C GLU A 137 -15.00 1.45 24.62
N ASP A 138 -14.45 0.24 24.69
CA ASP A 138 -13.22 -0.25 24.07
C ASP A 138 -13.18 0.05 22.56
N PHE A 139 -12.18 0.81 22.15
CA PHE A 139 -11.92 1.14 20.76
C PHE A 139 -11.20 -0.03 20.09
N ARG A 140 -11.77 -0.58 19.01
CA ARG A 140 -11.16 -1.66 18.24
C ARG A 140 -10.94 -1.20 16.82
N ASP A 141 -9.71 -0.78 16.53
CA ASP A 141 -9.32 -0.49 15.15
C ASP A 141 -9.15 -1.79 14.38
N HIS A 142 -9.52 -1.79 13.10
CA HIS A 142 -9.34 -2.92 12.19
C HIS A 142 -8.32 -2.55 11.13
N MET A 143 -7.39 -3.47 10.86
CA MET A 143 -6.42 -3.33 9.78
C MET A 143 -6.40 -4.59 8.93
N ARG A 144 -6.34 -4.37 7.62
CA ARG A 144 -6.16 -5.42 6.63
C ARG A 144 -4.88 -5.16 5.88
N ILE A 145 -3.99 -6.15 5.88
CA ILE A 145 -2.82 -6.18 5.02
C ILE A 145 -3.05 -7.27 3.98
N ARG A 146 -2.89 -6.94 2.70
CA ARG A 146 -3.09 -7.86 1.59
C ARG A 146 -1.98 -7.72 0.57
N THR A 147 -1.36 -8.82 0.18
CA THR A 147 -0.43 -8.90 -0.95
C THR A 147 -1.16 -9.53 -2.12
N ASP A 148 -1.20 -8.82 -3.25
CA ASP A 148 -1.62 -9.30 -4.56
C ASP A 148 -0.40 -9.13 -5.47
N TYR A 149 0.42 -10.17 -5.62
CA TYR A 149 1.78 -10.02 -6.15
C TYR A 149 1.78 -9.34 -7.54
N PRO A 150 2.63 -8.32 -7.76
CA PRO A 150 3.74 -7.85 -6.92
C PRO A 150 3.38 -6.70 -5.96
N CYS A 151 2.11 -6.33 -5.86
CA CYS A 151 1.66 -5.19 -5.07
C CYS A 151 1.23 -5.63 -3.67
N GLN A 152 1.24 -4.67 -2.75
CA GLN A 152 0.72 -4.86 -1.40
C GLN A 152 -0.16 -3.68 -1.03
N SER A 153 -1.22 -3.94 -0.28
CA SER A 153 -2.13 -2.94 0.24
C SER A 153 -2.27 -3.06 1.75
N LEU A 154 -2.41 -1.90 2.40
CA LEU A 154 -2.74 -1.79 3.82
C LEU A 154 -3.94 -0.85 3.95
N LYS A 155 -5.00 -1.35 4.56
CA LYS A 155 -6.22 -0.58 4.85
C LYS A 155 -6.45 -0.53 6.35
N VAL A 156 -6.84 0.64 6.84
CA VAL A 156 -7.18 0.84 8.27
C VAL A 156 -8.56 1.44 8.38
N TRP A 157 -9.38 0.84 9.23
CA TRP A 157 -10.66 1.36 9.69
C TRP A 157 -10.57 1.64 11.18
N VAL A 158 -11.25 2.70 11.60
CA VAL A 158 -11.17 3.26 12.94
C VAL A 158 -12.59 3.57 13.40
N GLY A 159 -12.98 3.09 14.58
CA GLY A 159 -14.33 3.30 15.10
C GLY A 159 -14.84 2.16 15.97
N ARG A 160 -16.03 2.36 16.56
CA ARG A 160 -16.72 1.36 17.39
C ARG A 160 -17.47 0.33 16.54
N ASP A 161 -18.15 0.81 15.51
CA ASP A 161 -18.99 0.02 14.61
C ASP A 161 -18.35 -0.05 13.23
N ILE A 162 -17.16 -0.67 13.15
CA ILE A 162 -16.46 -0.84 11.88
C ILE A 162 -17.20 -1.87 11.04
N HIS A 163 -17.67 -1.45 9.86
CA HIS A 163 -18.09 -2.37 8.82
C HIS A 163 -17.10 -2.30 7.66
N GLU A 164 -16.65 -3.45 7.16
CA GLU A 164 -15.73 -3.52 6.00
C GLU A 164 -16.32 -2.91 4.72
N THR A 165 -17.65 -2.74 4.69
CA THR A 165 -18.38 -2.05 3.62
C THR A 165 -18.17 -0.54 3.64
N GLN A 166 -17.65 0.02 4.74
CA GLN A 166 -17.30 1.43 4.85
C GLN A 166 -15.91 1.70 4.28
N ASP A 167 -15.69 2.94 3.89
CA ASP A 167 -14.41 3.41 3.41
C ASP A 167 -13.34 3.42 4.52
N PRO A 168 -12.12 2.89 4.28
CA PRO A 168 -11.04 2.93 5.25
C PRO A 168 -10.56 4.37 5.46
N VAL A 169 -10.14 4.72 6.67
CA VAL A 169 -9.55 6.05 6.94
C VAL A 169 -8.16 6.20 6.33
N LEU A 170 -7.48 5.07 6.09
CA LEU A 170 -6.18 5.01 5.43
C LEU A 170 -6.18 3.85 4.42
N ASP A 171 -5.77 4.14 3.19
CA ASP A 171 -5.58 3.15 2.13
C ASP A 171 -4.21 3.36 1.50
N VAL A 172 -3.30 2.43 1.76
CA VAL A 172 -1.91 2.48 1.28
C VAL A 172 -1.75 1.43 0.19
N TRP A 173 -1.21 1.85 -0.95
CA TRP A 173 -0.75 0.97 -2.01
C TRP A 173 0.77 1.01 -2.09
N LEU A 174 1.39 -0.16 -2.17
CA LEU A 174 2.82 -0.37 -2.17
C LEU A 174 3.21 -1.28 -3.33
N CYS A 175 4.30 -0.94 -4.00
CA CYS A 175 4.96 -1.80 -4.97
C CYS A 175 6.46 -1.64 -4.77
N TYR A 176 7.18 -2.74 -4.89
CA TYR A 176 8.63 -2.78 -4.72
C TYR A 176 9.27 -3.14 -6.05
N THR A 177 10.23 -2.34 -6.49
CA THR A 177 10.96 -2.57 -7.73
C THR A 177 12.39 -2.97 -7.39
N PRO A 178 12.86 -4.14 -7.86
CA PRO A 178 14.27 -4.48 -7.74
C PRO A 178 15.10 -3.47 -8.57
N ILE A 179 16.20 -2.99 -7.99
CA ILE A 179 17.15 -2.07 -8.63
C ILE A 179 18.30 -2.89 -9.23
#